data_AF-A0AAN3KXJ2-F1
#
_entry.id   AF-A0AAN3KXJ2-F1
#
_cell.length_a   1.000
_cell.length_b   1.000
_cell.length_c   1.000
_cell.angle_alpha   90.00
_cell.angle_beta   90.00
_cell.angle_gamma   90.00
#
_symmetry.space_group_name_H-M   'P 1'
#
loop_
_entity.id
_entity.type
_entity.pdbx_description
1 polymer ?
#
loop_
_entity_poly.entity_id
_entity_poly.type
_entity_poly.pdbx_seq_one_letter_code
_entity_poly.pdbx_strand_id
1 'polypeptide(L)'
;GSRTFAKGELSVSLGSVSSAEGMASNAIGATAEAKGDMATAVGFNALANAGNALAVGSQSSANKNDALAVGSEANAAQNETVALGHGATVTVAKGNVSIGADSRDKQAQKVTEAKVRTKRGAEVTYSGFAGNNAASVVSVGDAGKERQIVNVGAGAVSEKSTDAINGSQLYAIAKTLKDDLDAINPTWTLKDDKGGSATINGGKDNKNGNTLTVKGDGDIAVTVNDKGMTIDGTKLTENIKTDAIKIKDNNGGLLKKDLSDEIEITGKGPIKTQVAGDKLEISAETASLPVNGGNGKITVNKGDDDKLVTAKNIAEAINQSGWKIKADKDTGGVIEGNAQGTETLIKPGDMVTLKAGKNLSVKQSNGDFTFSVIDTPSFSSVQLNGNGKNGNVTLSSEGNKLTLSGGNGAGQNGVVISGVASGLNNKDLAGLKADDAEMKNAASVADLKTAIDGVSTSMQGAGFALKDSKGQEVKQSLGQAIKVSGDSNITTTAITANGDKGLKISL
;
A
#
# COMPACT_ATOMS: atom_id res chain seq x y z
N GLY A 1 82.67 88.81 -52.79
CA GLY A 1 81.49 89.45 -53.41
C GLY A 1 81.41 90.90 -52.96
N SER A 2 80.35 91.63 -53.33
CA SER A 2 80.10 92.96 -52.76
C SER A 2 79.73 92.83 -51.28
N ARG A 3 80.32 93.64 -50.39
CA ARG A 3 80.05 93.66 -48.92
C ARG A 3 80.24 92.31 -48.20
N THR A 4 81.25 91.53 -48.60
CA THR A 4 81.62 90.25 -47.96
C THR A 4 82.51 90.48 -46.73
N PHE A 5 82.29 89.72 -45.64
CA PHE A 5 83.11 89.74 -44.43
C PHE A 5 83.63 88.34 -44.06
N ALA A 6 84.93 88.23 -43.81
CA ALA A 6 85.57 87.09 -43.16
C ALA A 6 86.31 87.64 -41.93
N LYS A 7 85.65 87.61 -40.76
CA LYS A 7 86.10 88.27 -39.52
C LYS A 7 86.87 87.31 -38.60
N GLY A 8 86.51 86.02 -38.61
CA GLY A 8 87.15 85.02 -37.76
C GLY A 8 88.52 84.62 -38.30
N GLU A 9 89.43 84.22 -37.41
CA GLU A 9 90.72 83.64 -37.80
C GLU A 9 90.49 82.38 -38.65
N LEU A 10 91.26 82.17 -39.72
CA LEU A 10 91.09 81.03 -40.65
C LEU A 10 89.72 80.95 -41.35
N SER A 11 88.92 82.02 -41.34
CA SER A 11 87.58 82.01 -41.95
C SER A 11 87.59 82.20 -43.46
N VAL A 12 86.56 81.67 -44.14
CA VAL A 12 86.32 81.83 -45.58
C VAL A 12 84.95 82.45 -45.79
N SER A 13 84.87 83.52 -46.58
CA SER A 13 83.59 84.13 -46.96
C SER A 13 83.53 84.43 -48.45
N LEU A 14 82.53 83.87 -49.14
CA LEU A 14 82.39 83.90 -50.59
C LEU A 14 80.93 84.10 -51.02
N GLY A 15 80.53 85.33 -51.33
CA GLY A 15 79.19 85.66 -51.82
C GLY A 15 78.86 87.14 -51.59
N SER A 16 77.86 87.71 -52.26
CA SER A 16 77.46 89.10 -51.98
C SER A 16 76.84 89.17 -50.58
N VAL A 17 77.32 90.05 -49.70
CA VAL A 17 76.82 90.22 -48.33
C VAL A 17 77.02 88.98 -47.42
N SER A 18 77.91 88.05 -47.78
CA SER A 18 78.21 86.90 -46.91
C SER A 18 79.08 87.30 -45.71
N SER A 19 78.90 86.66 -44.55
CA SER A 19 79.64 86.95 -43.31
C SER A 19 80.09 85.67 -42.61
N ALA A 20 81.40 85.43 -42.51
CA ALA A 20 82.00 84.37 -41.70
C ALA A 20 82.64 85.01 -40.46
N GLU A 21 82.02 84.87 -39.28
CA GLU A 21 82.39 85.60 -38.06
C GLU A 21 83.16 84.76 -37.03
N GLY A 22 82.87 83.46 -36.93
CA GLY A 22 83.55 82.57 -35.99
C GLY A 22 84.93 82.11 -36.46
N MET A 23 85.77 81.65 -35.53
CA MET A 23 87.07 81.06 -35.84
C MET A 23 86.91 79.84 -36.76
N ALA A 24 87.70 79.73 -37.82
CA ALA A 24 87.63 78.69 -38.85
C ALA A 24 86.24 78.50 -39.50
N SER A 25 85.41 79.54 -39.51
CA SER A 25 84.07 79.50 -40.08
C SER A 25 84.05 79.69 -41.60
N ASN A 26 83.04 79.13 -42.28
CA ASN A 26 82.92 79.18 -43.73
C ASN A 26 81.53 79.68 -44.13
N ALA A 27 81.42 80.81 -44.83
CA ALA A 27 80.16 81.37 -45.33
C ALA A 27 80.20 81.51 -46.87
N ILE A 28 79.49 80.65 -47.59
CA ILE A 28 79.55 80.55 -49.06
C ILE A 28 78.14 80.69 -49.66
N GLY A 29 77.89 81.75 -50.42
CA GLY A 29 76.58 82.10 -50.97
C GLY A 29 76.20 83.54 -50.67
N ALA A 30 75.35 84.17 -51.49
CA ALA A 30 74.88 85.52 -51.17
C ALA A 30 74.09 85.52 -49.85
N THR A 31 74.40 86.48 -48.98
CA THR A 31 73.86 86.63 -47.61
C THR A 31 74.03 85.40 -46.69
N ALA A 32 74.93 84.47 -47.02
CA ALA A 32 75.28 83.36 -46.11
C ALA A 32 75.99 83.89 -44.86
N GLU A 33 75.63 83.39 -43.68
CA GLU A 33 76.16 83.82 -42.39
C GLU A 33 76.62 82.63 -41.54
N ALA A 34 77.92 82.56 -41.25
CA ALA A 34 78.51 81.56 -40.34
C ALA A 34 79.06 82.28 -39.10
N LYS A 35 78.27 82.35 -38.02
CA LYS A 35 78.61 83.14 -36.82
C LYS A 35 79.39 82.37 -35.75
N GLY A 36 79.16 81.07 -35.63
CA GLY A 36 79.83 80.25 -34.62
C GLY A 36 81.23 79.80 -35.04
N ASP A 37 82.05 79.45 -34.06
CA ASP A 37 83.35 78.83 -34.32
C ASP A 37 83.18 77.49 -35.04
N MET A 38 84.00 77.28 -36.07
CA MET A 38 83.95 76.15 -37.00
C MET A 38 82.60 75.98 -37.73
N ALA A 39 81.73 76.98 -37.68
CA ALA A 39 80.44 76.94 -38.34
C ALA A 39 80.60 77.03 -39.87
N THR A 40 79.73 76.34 -40.60
CA THR A 40 79.74 76.34 -42.05
C THR A 40 78.33 76.62 -42.58
N ALA A 41 78.17 77.72 -43.30
CA ALA A 41 76.94 78.14 -43.97
C ALA A 41 77.16 78.17 -45.48
N VAL A 42 76.43 77.34 -46.24
CA VAL A 42 76.55 77.22 -47.70
C VAL A 42 75.18 77.32 -48.36
N GLY A 43 74.93 78.40 -49.10
CA GLY A 43 73.66 78.65 -49.79
C GLY A 43 73.20 80.09 -49.66
N PHE A 44 72.24 80.50 -50.49
CA PHE A 44 71.61 81.82 -50.37
C PHE A 44 70.94 81.95 -49.01
N ASN A 45 71.31 82.96 -48.21
CA ASN A 45 70.71 83.20 -46.89
C ASN A 45 70.85 82.01 -45.90
N ALA A 46 71.83 81.12 -46.10
CA ALA A 46 72.12 80.04 -45.17
C ALA A 46 72.73 80.59 -43.86
N LEU A 47 72.34 80.04 -42.71
CA LEU A 47 72.65 80.59 -41.40
C LEU A 47 73.17 79.51 -40.44
N ALA A 48 74.45 79.58 -40.07
CA ALA A 48 75.07 78.72 -39.07
C ALA A 48 75.48 79.58 -37.85
N ASN A 49 74.62 79.66 -36.84
CA ASN A 49 74.73 80.67 -35.77
C ASN A 49 75.60 80.26 -34.57
N ALA A 50 76.00 78.99 -34.46
CA ALA A 50 76.58 78.42 -33.24
C ALA A 50 77.78 77.51 -33.54
N GLY A 51 78.51 77.09 -32.51
CA GLY A 51 79.73 76.31 -32.67
C GLY A 51 79.48 74.99 -33.40
N ASN A 52 80.35 74.63 -34.34
CA ASN A 52 80.25 73.43 -35.19
C ASN A 52 78.93 73.31 -36.00
N ALA A 53 78.14 74.38 -36.10
CA ALA A 53 76.87 74.34 -36.82
C ALA A 53 77.10 74.22 -38.33
N LEU A 54 76.34 73.36 -39.01
CA LEU A 54 76.39 73.19 -40.46
C LEU A 54 75.03 73.52 -41.09
N ALA A 55 74.95 74.58 -41.87
CA ALA A 55 73.77 74.98 -42.63
C ALA A 55 74.08 74.91 -44.13
N VAL A 56 73.48 73.98 -44.87
CA VAL A 56 73.71 73.80 -46.30
C VAL A 56 72.38 73.78 -47.05
N GLY A 57 72.15 74.75 -47.93
CA GLY A 57 70.91 74.95 -48.67
C GLY A 57 70.39 76.38 -48.55
N SER A 58 69.57 76.80 -49.51
CA SER A 58 68.95 78.14 -49.50
C SER A 58 68.10 78.30 -48.24
N GLN A 59 68.30 79.37 -47.47
CA GLN A 59 67.56 79.65 -46.23
C GLN A 59 67.67 78.54 -45.16
N SER A 60 68.68 77.67 -45.24
CA SER A 60 68.93 76.67 -44.20
C SER A 60 69.42 77.36 -42.92
N SER A 61 69.09 76.82 -41.75
CA SER A 61 69.37 77.44 -40.46
C SER A 61 69.77 76.41 -39.41
N ALA A 62 71.02 76.46 -38.97
CA ALA A 62 71.55 75.68 -37.86
C ALA A 62 71.87 76.63 -36.69
N ASN A 63 71.00 76.65 -35.67
CA ASN A 63 70.95 77.74 -34.69
C ASN A 63 71.67 77.46 -33.36
N LYS A 64 72.09 76.21 -33.13
CA LYS A 64 72.65 75.75 -31.84
C LYS A 64 73.89 74.90 -32.06
N ASN A 65 74.63 74.63 -30.98
CA ASN A 65 75.91 73.93 -31.06
C ASN A 65 75.69 72.53 -31.66
N ASP A 66 76.57 72.14 -32.57
CA ASP A 66 76.57 70.82 -33.22
C ASP A 66 75.26 70.51 -33.98
N ALA A 67 74.54 71.56 -34.41
CA ALA A 67 73.32 71.43 -35.21
C ALA A 67 73.63 71.33 -36.71
N LEU A 68 72.94 70.43 -37.42
CA LEU A 68 73.11 70.18 -38.85
C LEU A 68 71.78 70.42 -39.58
N ALA A 69 71.73 71.41 -40.45
CA ALA A 69 70.59 71.74 -41.29
C ALA A 69 70.98 71.65 -42.77
N VAL A 70 70.53 70.61 -43.46
CA VAL A 70 70.90 70.35 -44.86
C VAL A 70 69.63 70.21 -45.70
N GLY A 71 69.44 71.10 -46.66
CA GLY A 71 68.24 71.25 -47.49
C GLY A 71 67.76 72.69 -47.53
N SER A 72 67.03 73.07 -48.59
CA SER A 72 66.42 74.41 -48.64
C SER A 72 65.42 74.57 -47.50
N GLU A 73 65.51 75.64 -46.72
CA GLU A 73 64.63 75.92 -45.56
C GLU A 73 64.72 74.88 -44.42
N ALA A 74 65.76 74.03 -44.41
CA ALA A 74 66.01 73.14 -43.29
C ALA A 74 66.34 73.95 -42.01
N ASN A 75 65.76 73.59 -40.87
CA ASN A 75 65.93 74.32 -39.62
C ASN A 75 66.27 73.39 -38.45
N ALA A 76 67.52 73.42 -37.99
CA ALA A 76 68.00 72.72 -36.80
C ALA A 76 68.17 73.73 -35.65
N ALA A 77 67.15 73.83 -34.79
CA ALA A 77 67.02 74.89 -33.78
C ALA A 77 67.45 74.48 -32.36
N GLN A 78 67.88 73.23 -32.14
CA GLN A 78 68.28 72.68 -30.85
C GLN A 78 69.71 72.12 -30.91
N ASN A 79 70.38 71.96 -29.76
CA ASN A 79 71.75 71.44 -29.71
C ASN A 79 71.81 69.98 -30.21
N GLU A 80 72.91 69.60 -30.87
CA GLU A 80 73.18 68.22 -31.31
C GLU A 80 72.05 67.64 -32.19
N THR A 81 71.44 68.46 -33.06
CA THR A 81 70.29 68.04 -33.88
C THR A 81 70.59 67.94 -35.37
N VAL A 82 69.79 67.15 -36.09
CA VAL A 82 69.94 66.96 -37.54
C VAL A 82 68.61 67.19 -38.24
N ALA A 83 68.53 68.24 -39.06
CA ALA A 83 67.45 68.50 -40.01
C ALA A 83 67.96 68.26 -41.44
N LEU A 84 67.57 67.15 -42.06
CA LEU A 84 68.04 66.71 -43.38
C LEU A 84 66.87 66.57 -44.36
N GLY A 85 66.70 67.56 -45.22
CA GLY A 85 65.63 67.63 -46.23
C GLY A 85 65.11 69.05 -46.41
N HIS A 86 64.47 69.33 -47.56
CA HIS A 86 63.79 70.61 -47.78
C HIS A 86 62.71 70.85 -46.72
N GLY A 87 62.75 71.95 -45.98
CA GLY A 87 61.78 72.26 -44.93
C GLY A 87 61.85 71.34 -43.69
N ALA A 88 62.82 70.42 -43.62
CA ALA A 88 63.01 69.57 -42.45
C ALA A 88 63.28 70.43 -41.22
N THR A 89 62.58 70.20 -40.12
CA THR A 89 62.61 71.05 -38.93
C THR A 89 62.86 70.21 -37.68
N VAL A 90 63.82 70.64 -36.87
CA VAL A 90 64.09 70.12 -35.52
C VAL A 90 64.07 71.27 -34.53
N THR A 91 63.00 71.39 -33.76
CA THR A 91 62.78 72.52 -32.84
C THR A 91 62.42 72.10 -31.42
N VAL A 92 62.11 70.81 -31.20
CA VAL A 92 61.51 70.36 -29.94
C VAL A 92 62.57 69.99 -28.89
N ALA A 93 63.52 69.13 -29.21
CA ALA A 93 64.48 68.63 -28.22
C ALA A 93 65.91 68.46 -28.75
N LYS A 94 66.86 68.53 -27.81
CA LYS A 94 68.28 68.20 -28.04
C LYS A 94 68.42 66.75 -28.55
N GLY A 95 69.32 66.52 -29.50
CA GLY A 95 69.61 65.16 -30.00
C GLY A 95 68.59 64.59 -31.00
N ASN A 96 67.54 65.35 -31.34
CA ASN A 96 66.53 64.91 -32.30
C ASN A 96 67.02 64.99 -33.75
N VAL A 97 66.46 64.12 -34.57
CA VAL A 97 66.78 64.00 -35.99
C VAL A 97 65.49 64.02 -36.81
N SER A 98 65.42 64.88 -37.83
CA SER A 98 64.34 64.92 -38.84
C SER A 98 64.94 64.67 -40.22
N ILE A 99 64.47 63.63 -40.91
CA ILE A 99 64.97 63.19 -42.22
C ILE A 99 63.84 63.19 -43.25
N GLY A 100 64.09 63.76 -44.41
CA GLY A 100 63.12 63.90 -45.49
C GLY A 100 62.49 65.29 -45.53
N ALA A 101 61.91 65.64 -46.68
CA ALA A 101 61.29 66.94 -46.86
C ALA A 101 60.11 67.13 -45.89
N ASP A 102 59.97 68.33 -45.33
CA ASP A 102 58.93 68.72 -44.36
C ASP A 102 58.86 67.86 -43.09
N SER A 103 59.87 67.05 -42.78
CA SER A 103 59.86 66.22 -41.57
C SER A 103 59.97 67.10 -40.32
N ARG A 104 59.15 66.81 -39.30
CA ARG A 104 59.13 67.55 -38.03
C ARG A 104 59.41 66.63 -36.85
N ASP A 105 60.25 67.09 -35.93
CA ASP A 105 60.56 66.34 -34.72
C ASP A 105 59.44 66.40 -33.68
N LYS A 106 59.55 65.57 -32.65
CA LYS A 106 58.63 65.56 -31.49
C LYS A 106 59.38 65.22 -30.22
N GLN A 107 58.72 65.40 -29.08
CA GLN A 107 59.27 64.98 -27.80
C GLN A 107 59.39 63.45 -27.74
N ALA A 108 60.53 62.94 -27.28
CA ALA A 108 60.67 61.53 -26.93
C ALA A 108 59.70 61.18 -25.79
N GLN A 109 58.98 60.08 -25.94
CA GLN A 109 57.97 59.66 -24.97
C GLN A 109 58.41 58.38 -24.28
N LYS A 110 58.18 58.32 -22.96
CA LYS A 110 58.35 57.09 -22.19
C LYS A 110 57.13 56.19 -22.44
N VAL A 111 57.35 54.99 -22.97
CA VAL A 111 56.28 54.03 -23.32
C VAL A 111 56.56 52.68 -22.67
N THR A 112 55.93 52.44 -21.52
CA THR A 112 56.12 51.19 -20.74
C THR A 112 55.06 50.13 -21.03
N GLU A 113 53.92 50.54 -21.56
CA GLU A 113 52.78 49.66 -21.87
C GLU A 113 51.95 50.19 -23.04
N ALA A 114 51.16 49.30 -23.65
CA ALA A 114 50.12 49.61 -24.62
C ALA A 114 48.82 48.86 -24.26
N LYS A 115 47.70 49.56 -24.29
CA LYS A 115 46.37 49.02 -23.97
C LYS A 115 45.52 48.94 -25.23
N VAL A 116 45.04 47.75 -25.56
CA VAL A 116 44.20 47.49 -26.73
C VAL A 116 42.84 47.00 -26.26
N ARG A 117 41.79 47.76 -26.57
CA ARG A 117 40.41 47.35 -26.30
C ARG A 117 39.89 46.47 -27.44
N THR A 118 39.46 45.26 -27.08
CA THR A 118 38.84 44.32 -28.02
C THR A 118 37.42 44.77 -28.39
N LYS A 119 36.88 44.26 -29.51
CA LYS A 119 35.49 44.51 -29.92
C LYS A 119 34.45 44.07 -28.87
N ARG A 120 34.82 43.18 -27.93
CA ARG A 120 33.96 42.70 -26.84
C ARG A 120 34.10 43.53 -25.56
N GLY A 121 34.83 44.65 -25.59
CA GLY A 121 35.00 45.56 -24.46
C GLY A 121 36.13 45.19 -23.50
N ALA A 122 36.69 43.98 -23.58
CA ALA A 122 37.86 43.59 -22.78
C ALA A 122 39.10 44.37 -23.21
N GLU A 123 39.89 44.83 -22.25
CA GLU A 123 41.15 45.54 -22.47
C GLU A 123 42.33 44.58 -22.26
N VAL A 124 43.23 44.54 -23.25
CA VAL A 124 44.47 43.75 -23.19
C VAL A 124 45.62 44.73 -23.01
N THR A 125 46.38 44.56 -21.92
CA THR A 125 47.58 45.35 -21.63
C THR A 125 48.81 44.57 -22.06
N TYR A 126 49.61 45.17 -22.95
CA TYR A 126 50.94 44.72 -23.32
C TYR A 126 51.96 45.56 -22.55
N SER A 127 52.83 44.93 -21.78
CA SER A 127 53.83 45.61 -20.92
C SER A 127 55.22 44.97 -21.05
N GLY A 128 56.23 45.58 -20.43
CA GLY A 128 57.58 45.02 -20.39
C GLY A 128 58.44 45.41 -21.60
N PHE A 129 58.10 46.50 -22.29
CA PHE A 129 58.85 46.95 -23.47
C PHE A 129 60.29 47.34 -23.12
N ALA A 130 61.25 46.75 -23.84
CA ALA A 130 62.63 47.23 -23.86
C ALA A 130 62.72 48.61 -24.55
N GLY A 131 63.74 49.40 -24.22
CA GLY A 131 63.89 50.75 -24.78
C GLY A 131 62.77 51.73 -24.39
N ASN A 132 62.00 51.44 -23.34
CA ASN A 132 60.82 52.23 -22.93
C ASN A 132 61.10 53.69 -22.52
N ASN A 133 62.38 54.09 -22.42
CA ASN A 133 62.81 55.45 -22.09
C ASN A 133 63.77 55.95 -23.18
N ALA A 134 63.22 56.38 -24.32
CA ALA A 134 64.00 56.91 -25.42
C ALA A 134 64.61 58.29 -25.08
N ALA A 135 65.88 58.51 -25.42
CA ALA A 135 66.58 59.77 -25.16
C ALA A 135 66.20 60.88 -26.17
N SER A 136 65.99 60.50 -27.43
CA SER A 136 65.61 61.40 -28.53
C SER A 136 64.79 60.63 -29.58
N VAL A 137 64.34 61.31 -30.64
CA VAL A 137 63.59 60.68 -31.75
C VAL A 137 64.25 60.92 -33.10
N VAL A 138 64.04 59.96 -34.00
CA VAL A 138 64.23 60.14 -35.44
C VAL A 138 62.85 60.25 -36.08
N SER A 139 62.55 61.41 -36.67
CA SER A 139 61.35 61.65 -37.46
C SER A 139 61.65 61.51 -38.94
N VAL A 140 60.80 60.78 -39.65
CA VAL A 140 60.89 60.60 -41.11
C VAL A 140 59.76 61.31 -41.85
N GLY A 141 58.93 62.09 -41.16
CA GLY A 141 57.78 62.80 -41.72
C GLY A 141 57.15 63.77 -40.74
N ASP A 142 55.90 64.12 -41.00
CA ASP A 142 55.05 64.95 -40.13
C ASP A 142 53.67 64.29 -40.01
N ALA A 143 52.84 64.75 -39.07
CA ALA A 143 51.49 64.23 -38.90
C ALA A 143 50.68 64.35 -40.21
N GLY A 144 50.13 63.23 -40.70
CA GLY A 144 49.42 63.15 -41.97
C GLY A 144 50.31 63.13 -43.22
N LYS A 145 51.64 63.17 -43.05
CA LYS A 145 52.65 63.07 -44.10
C LYS A 145 53.71 62.02 -43.72
N GLU A 146 53.27 60.90 -43.18
CA GLU A 146 54.14 59.81 -42.76
C GLU A 146 54.82 59.14 -43.97
N ARG A 147 56.01 58.57 -43.74
CA ARG A 147 56.77 57.83 -44.76
C ARG A 147 56.92 56.37 -44.38
N GLN A 148 56.87 55.49 -45.38
CA GLN A 148 57.28 54.11 -45.20
C GLN A 148 58.81 54.04 -45.05
N ILE A 149 59.28 53.18 -44.16
CA ILE A 149 60.68 52.79 -44.07
C ILE A 149 60.80 51.42 -44.73
N VAL A 150 61.42 51.36 -45.90
CA VAL A 150 61.52 50.14 -46.73
C VAL A 150 62.87 49.45 -46.57
N ASN A 151 62.95 48.17 -46.97
CA ASN A 151 64.15 47.33 -46.86
C ASN A 151 64.65 47.12 -45.41
N VAL A 152 63.73 47.07 -44.46
CA VAL A 152 64.01 46.73 -43.06
C VAL A 152 64.12 45.20 -42.93
N GLY A 153 65.32 44.70 -42.59
CA GLY A 153 65.53 43.29 -42.26
C GLY A 153 64.71 42.84 -41.05
N ALA A 154 64.55 41.53 -40.85
CA ALA A 154 63.82 41.03 -39.68
C ALA A 154 64.62 41.30 -38.40
N GLY A 155 64.03 42.05 -37.46
CA GLY A 155 64.64 42.33 -36.17
C GLY A 155 64.57 41.14 -35.21
N ALA A 156 65.41 41.10 -34.18
CA ALA A 156 65.32 40.08 -33.15
C ALA A 156 63.97 40.16 -32.41
N VAL A 157 63.33 39.01 -32.13
CA VAL A 157 62.08 38.94 -31.35
C VAL A 157 62.40 38.34 -29.98
N SER A 158 62.63 39.21 -28.99
CA SER A 158 62.89 38.84 -27.59
C SER A 158 62.50 39.97 -26.64
N GLU A 159 62.36 39.68 -25.34
CA GLU A 159 61.96 40.67 -24.31
C GLU A 159 62.89 41.89 -24.22
N LYS A 160 64.15 41.75 -24.64
CA LYS A 160 65.17 42.80 -24.57
C LYS A 160 65.45 43.48 -25.92
N SER A 161 64.79 43.05 -26.99
CA SER A 161 65.07 43.58 -28.33
C SER A 161 64.65 45.04 -28.47
N THR A 162 65.47 45.82 -29.17
CA THR A 162 65.18 47.20 -29.58
C THR A 162 65.25 47.37 -31.10
N ASP A 163 65.23 46.25 -31.82
CA ASP A 163 65.26 46.23 -33.29
C ASP A 163 63.90 46.62 -33.86
N ALA A 164 63.91 47.25 -35.05
CA ALA A 164 62.68 47.49 -35.79
C ALA A 164 62.05 46.17 -36.26
N ILE A 165 60.71 46.10 -36.22
CA ILE A 165 59.94 44.97 -36.73
C ILE A 165 59.48 45.26 -38.16
N ASN A 166 59.66 44.30 -39.07
CA ASN A 166 59.20 44.43 -40.45
C ASN A 166 57.85 43.74 -40.69
N GLY A 167 57.26 43.96 -41.88
CA GLY A 167 55.93 43.43 -42.22
C GLY A 167 55.84 41.90 -42.22
N SER A 168 56.93 41.18 -42.51
CA SER A 168 56.93 39.71 -42.55
C SER A 168 56.79 39.09 -41.16
N GLN A 169 57.38 39.73 -40.13
CA GLN A 169 57.29 39.31 -38.74
C GLN A 169 55.87 39.51 -38.20
N LEU A 170 55.25 40.65 -38.50
CA LEU A 170 53.86 40.89 -38.14
C LEU A 170 52.90 39.93 -38.87
N TYR A 171 53.15 39.65 -40.15
CA TYR A 171 52.39 38.68 -40.93
C TYR A 171 52.48 37.27 -40.35
N ALA A 172 53.67 36.82 -39.92
CA ALA A 172 53.86 35.51 -39.31
C ALA A 172 52.98 35.35 -38.06
N ILE A 173 52.97 36.33 -37.16
CA ILE A 173 52.11 36.32 -35.96
C ILE A 173 50.62 36.31 -36.35
N ALA A 174 50.22 37.16 -37.29
CA ALA A 174 48.83 37.24 -37.74
C ALA A 174 48.35 35.91 -38.39
N LYS A 175 49.22 35.26 -39.17
CA LYS A 175 48.95 33.97 -39.79
C LYS A 175 48.83 32.88 -38.73
N THR A 176 49.79 32.75 -37.82
CA THR A 176 49.75 31.75 -36.75
C THR A 176 48.50 31.93 -35.88
N LEU A 177 48.17 33.16 -35.48
CA LEU A 177 46.96 33.43 -34.72
C LEU A 177 45.69 33.05 -35.48
N LYS A 178 45.66 33.27 -36.81
CA LYS A 178 44.55 32.83 -37.66
C LYS A 178 44.45 31.30 -37.69
N ASP A 179 45.57 30.61 -37.90
CA ASP A 179 45.61 29.14 -37.96
C ASP A 179 45.19 28.53 -36.61
N ASP A 180 45.65 29.09 -35.49
CA ASP A 180 45.23 28.70 -34.14
C ASP A 180 43.73 28.95 -33.90
N LEU A 181 43.20 30.09 -34.38
CA LEU A 181 41.77 30.40 -34.29
C LEU A 181 40.92 29.44 -35.14
N ASP A 182 41.39 29.06 -36.32
CA ASP A 182 40.73 28.06 -37.16
C ASP A 182 40.79 26.66 -36.49
N ALA A 183 41.88 26.32 -35.77
CA ALA A 183 41.98 25.07 -35.01
C ALA A 183 41.04 25.01 -33.78
N ILE A 184 40.76 26.15 -33.14
CA ILE A 184 39.78 26.27 -32.04
C ILE A 184 38.34 26.14 -32.55
N ASN A 185 38.12 26.20 -33.86
CA ASN A 185 36.83 25.98 -34.51
C ASN A 185 36.81 24.61 -35.22
N PRO A 186 37.01 23.50 -34.49
CA PRO A 186 37.19 22.18 -35.11
C PRO A 186 35.99 21.83 -35.96
N THR A 187 36.25 21.35 -37.17
CA THR A 187 35.24 20.67 -37.97
C THR A 187 35.08 19.26 -37.42
N TRP A 188 33.98 18.98 -36.73
CA TRP A 188 33.70 17.63 -36.24
C TRP A 188 33.14 16.82 -37.40
N THR A 189 33.80 15.74 -37.80
CA THR A 189 33.28 14.86 -38.86
C THR A 189 32.72 13.61 -38.22
N LEU A 190 31.42 13.41 -38.33
CA LEU A 190 30.78 12.15 -37.96
C LEU A 190 30.89 11.20 -39.14
N LYS A 191 31.39 9.99 -38.90
CA LYS A 191 31.44 8.90 -39.87
C LYS A 191 30.52 7.79 -39.40
N ASP A 192 29.73 7.22 -40.31
CA ASP A 192 29.05 5.96 -40.06
C ASP A 192 29.97 4.78 -40.43
N ASP A 193 29.52 3.59 -40.05
CA ASP A 193 30.16 2.29 -40.28
C ASP A 193 30.13 1.84 -41.76
N LYS A 194 29.42 2.55 -42.62
CA LYS A 194 29.29 2.31 -44.07
C LYS A 194 30.10 3.30 -44.91
N GLY A 195 30.86 4.20 -44.28
CA GLY A 195 31.72 5.18 -44.94
C GLY A 195 31.02 6.50 -45.30
N GLY A 196 29.75 6.69 -44.92
CA GLY A 196 29.07 7.97 -44.98
C GLY A 196 29.67 8.95 -43.98
N SER A 197 29.83 10.22 -44.36
CA SER A 197 30.37 11.24 -43.46
C SER A 197 29.61 12.55 -43.55
N ALA A 198 29.41 13.20 -42.40
CA ALA A 198 28.84 14.52 -42.29
C ALA A 198 29.78 15.43 -41.48
N THR A 199 30.20 16.53 -42.11
CA THR A 199 31.04 17.56 -41.47
C THR A 199 30.18 18.61 -40.78
N ILE A 200 30.45 18.81 -39.50
CA ILE A 200 29.86 19.86 -38.67
C ILE A 200 30.80 21.06 -38.75
N ASN A 201 30.51 21.99 -39.63
CA ASN A 201 31.25 23.25 -39.73
C ASN A 201 30.73 24.22 -38.67
N GLY A 202 31.59 24.72 -37.80
CA GLY A 202 31.37 25.94 -37.00
C GLY A 202 31.41 27.20 -37.88
N GLY A 203 30.63 27.22 -38.98
CA GLY A 203 30.60 28.32 -39.93
C GLY A 203 30.24 29.65 -39.26
N LYS A 204 30.77 30.75 -39.82
CA LYS A 204 30.77 32.14 -39.29
C LYS A 204 29.41 32.76 -38.91
N ASP A 205 28.31 32.05 -39.05
CA ASP A 205 26.94 32.52 -38.79
C ASP A 205 26.29 31.90 -37.54
N ASN A 206 27.11 31.36 -36.62
CA ASN A 206 26.60 30.86 -35.35
C ASN A 206 26.26 32.02 -34.39
N LYS A 207 25.08 32.62 -34.56
CA LYS A 207 24.51 33.55 -33.57
C LYS A 207 23.87 32.83 -32.38
N ASN A 208 23.55 31.53 -32.49
CA ASN A 208 22.80 30.78 -31.49
C ASN A 208 23.26 29.30 -31.39
N GLY A 209 24.41 29.03 -30.77
CA GLY A 209 24.81 27.69 -30.32
C GLY A 209 25.09 26.64 -31.41
N ASN A 210 26.20 25.91 -31.28
CA ASN A 210 26.54 24.76 -32.14
C ASN A 210 25.48 23.66 -32.00
N THR A 211 24.38 23.72 -32.77
CA THR A 211 23.34 22.69 -32.75
C THR A 211 23.62 21.68 -33.86
N LEU A 212 24.00 20.48 -33.45
CA LEU A 212 24.17 19.31 -34.31
C LEU A 212 22.86 18.50 -34.31
N THR A 213 22.23 18.34 -35.46
CA THR A 213 21.13 17.39 -35.63
C THR A 213 21.65 16.13 -36.32
N VAL A 214 21.94 15.09 -35.56
CA VAL A 214 22.23 13.75 -36.11
C VAL A 214 20.89 13.05 -36.34
N LYS A 215 20.52 12.84 -37.60
CA LYS A 215 19.45 11.91 -37.97
C LYS A 215 20.11 10.58 -38.33
N GLY A 216 20.24 9.68 -37.35
CA GLY A 216 20.43 8.26 -37.65
C GLY A 216 19.10 7.67 -38.09
N ASP A 217 19.12 6.54 -38.81
CA ASP A 217 17.93 5.70 -38.99
C ASP A 217 17.55 5.08 -37.63
N GLY A 218 16.93 5.89 -36.77
CA GLY A 218 16.54 5.58 -35.39
C GLY A 218 16.13 6.85 -34.62
N ASP A 219 14.89 6.89 -34.10
CA ASP A 219 14.20 8.08 -33.57
C ASP A 219 14.62 8.49 -32.13
N ILE A 220 15.91 8.75 -31.88
CA ILE A 220 16.36 9.38 -30.63
C ILE A 220 16.83 10.80 -30.94
N ALA A 221 16.01 11.79 -30.57
CA ALA A 221 16.42 13.19 -30.65
C ALA A 221 17.28 13.53 -29.44
N VAL A 222 18.56 13.85 -29.66
CA VAL A 222 19.46 14.35 -28.62
C VAL A 222 19.61 15.86 -28.81
N THR A 223 19.21 16.63 -27.81
CA THR A 223 19.35 18.09 -27.79
C THR A 223 20.35 18.49 -26.71
N VAL A 224 21.38 19.26 -27.07
CA VAL A 224 22.38 19.80 -26.12
C VAL A 224 22.25 21.31 -26.07
N ASN A 225 22.11 21.89 -24.87
CA ASN A 225 22.05 23.33 -24.65
C ASN A 225 22.93 23.77 -23.46
N ASP A 226 22.87 25.06 -23.13
CA ASP A 226 23.62 25.72 -22.04
C ASP A 226 23.33 25.16 -20.63
N LYS A 227 22.30 24.31 -20.50
CA LYS A 227 21.89 23.65 -19.24
C LYS A 227 22.22 22.16 -19.19
N GLY A 228 22.84 21.60 -20.23
CA GLY A 228 23.26 20.20 -20.28
C GLY A 228 22.73 19.42 -21.49
N MET A 229 22.94 18.10 -21.47
CA MET A 229 22.46 17.19 -22.50
C MET A 229 21.07 16.67 -22.14
N THR A 230 20.12 16.84 -23.05
CA THR A 230 18.76 16.29 -22.97
C THR A 230 18.56 15.26 -24.07
N ILE A 231 18.26 14.02 -23.69
CA ILE A 231 17.88 12.96 -24.62
C ILE A 231 16.36 12.94 -24.65
N ASP A 232 15.76 13.50 -25.69
CA ASP A 232 14.31 13.53 -25.88
C ASP A 232 13.89 12.38 -26.81
N GLY A 233 13.76 11.20 -26.21
CA GLY A 233 13.23 10.02 -26.88
C GLY A 233 11.72 10.05 -26.93
N THR A 234 11.10 11.01 -27.62
CA THR A 234 9.63 11.11 -27.73
C THR A 234 9.00 9.80 -28.22
N LYS A 235 9.61 9.12 -29.20
CA LYS A 235 9.12 7.83 -29.72
C LYS A 235 9.43 6.61 -28.83
N LEU A 236 10.55 6.61 -28.10
CA LEU A 236 10.80 5.55 -27.11
C LEU A 236 9.81 5.68 -25.96
N THR A 237 9.49 6.90 -25.55
CA THR A 237 8.49 7.17 -24.52
C THR A 237 7.07 6.84 -25.00
N GLU A 238 6.73 7.05 -26.27
CA GLU A 238 5.45 6.59 -26.85
C GLU A 238 5.33 5.06 -26.89
N ASN A 239 6.39 4.35 -27.31
CA ASN A 239 6.40 2.87 -27.38
C ASN A 239 6.52 2.19 -26.00
N ILE A 240 7.06 2.88 -25.00
CA ILE A 240 7.13 2.41 -23.61
C ILE A 240 5.86 2.81 -22.84
N LYS A 241 5.11 3.82 -23.28
CA LYS A 241 3.85 4.18 -22.62
C LYS A 241 2.73 3.26 -23.04
N THR A 242 2.33 3.17 -24.30
CA THR A 242 1.10 2.44 -24.63
C THR A 242 1.23 0.91 -24.53
N ASP A 243 0.44 0.27 -23.67
CA ASP A 243 0.31 -1.19 -23.52
C ASP A 243 1.59 -1.95 -23.08
N ALA A 244 2.53 -1.29 -22.39
CA ALA A 244 3.79 -1.93 -21.98
C ALA A 244 3.59 -3.10 -21.00
N ILE A 245 2.53 -3.05 -20.19
CA ILE A 245 2.13 -4.15 -19.31
C ILE A 245 0.87 -4.80 -19.86
N LYS A 246 0.99 -6.06 -20.30
CA LYS A 246 -0.11 -6.90 -20.79
C LYS A 246 -0.31 -8.07 -19.84
N ILE A 247 -1.37 -8.02 -19.03
CA ILE A 247 -1.79 -9.13 -18.18
C ILE A 247 -3.06 -9.73 -18.79
N LYS A 248 -3.01 -11.01 -19.15
CA LYS A 248 -4.15 -11.75 -19.71
C LYS A 248 -4.89 -12.45 -18.57
N ASP A 249 -6.21 -12.28 -18.49
CA ASP A 249 -7.04 -13.08 -17.58
C ASP A 249 -7.36 -14.46 -18.20
N ASN A 250 -7.91 -15.36 -17.38
CA ASN A 250 -8.25 -16.73 -17.81
C ASN A 250 -9.43 -16.80 -18.81
N ASN A 251 -10.13 -15.69 -19.03
CA ASN A 251 -11.25 -15.58 -19.97
C ASN A 251 -10.85 -14.86 -21.27
N GLY A 252 -9.57 -14.49 -21.42
CA GLY A 252 -9.03 -13.83 -22.62
C GLY A 252 -9.11 -12.31 -22.61
N GLY A 253 -9.58 -11.67 -21.53
CA GLY A 253 -9.49 -10.23 -21.33
C GLY A 253 -8.04 -9.79 -21.13
N LEU A 254 -7.64 -8.67 -21.74
CA LEU A 254 -6.32 -8.09 -21.57
C LEU A 254 -6.42 -6.79 -20.76
N LEU A 255 -5.75 -6.77 -19.62
CA LEU A 255 -5.40 -5.53 -18.92
C LEU A 255 -4.18 -4.94 -19.62
N LYS A 256 -4.37 -3.75 -20.19
CA LYS A 256 -3.34 -2.96 -20.84
C LYS A 256 -3.09 -1.72 -20.01
N LYS A 257 -1.86 -1.54 -19.56
CA LYS A 257 -1.46 -0.41 -18.73
C LYS A 257 -0.16 0.18 -19.21
N ASP A 258 -0.08 1.49 -19.09
CA ASP A 258 1.14 2.21 -19.40
C ASP A 258 2.14 2.04 -18.26
N LEU A 259 3.45 2.16 -18.55
CA LEU A 259 4.50 2.00 -17.54
C LEU A 259 4.43 3.05 -16.41
N SER A 260 3.76 4.18 -16.64
CA SER A 260 3.48 5.21 -15.63
C SER A 260 2.20 4.96 -14.85
N ASP A 261 1.35 4.05 -15.30
CA ASP A 261 0.08 3.79 -14.64
C ASP A 261 0.31 2.87 -13.44
N GLU A 262 -0.30 3.25 -12.31
CA GLU A 262 -0.37 2.37 -11.15
C GLU A 262 -1.26 1.16 -11.47
N ILE A 263 -0.75 -0.05 -11.22
CA ILE A 263 -1.51 -1.29 -11.30
C ILE A 263 -1.99 -1.64 -9.89
N GLU A 264 -3.24 -1.30 -9.63
CA GLU A 264 -3.91 -1.72 -8.41
C GLU A 264 -4.37 -3.18 -8.53
N ILE A 265 -3.69 -4.08 -7.82
CA ILE A 265 -4.11 -5.47 -7.65
C ILE A 265 -4.77 -5.59 -6.28
N THR A 266 -6.07 -5.32 -6.21
CA THR A 266 -6.86 -5.52 -4.99
C THR A 266 -7.61 -6.85 -5.03
N GLY A 267 -7.35 -7.70 -4.04
CA GLY A 267 -8.19 -8.85 -3.73
C GLY A 267 -9.58 -8.37 -3.30
N LYS A 268 -10.64 -8.98 -3.87
CA LYS A 268 -12.03 -8.76 -3.44
C LYS A 268 -12.45 -9.88 -2.50
N GLY A 269 -13.22 -9.51 -1.47
CA GLY A 269 -13.76 -10.47 -0.49
C GLY A 269 -12.68 -11.08 0.40
N PRO A 270 -12.68 -12.41 0.62
CA PRO A 270 -11.79 -13.08 1.57
C PRO A 270 -10.37 -13.30 1.06
N ILE A 271 -10.11 -13.05 -0.23
CA ILE A 271 -8.76 -13.11 -0.78
C ILE A 271 -8.13 -11.72 -0.64
N LYS A 272 -6.99 -11.66 0.04
CA LYS A 272 -6.17 -10.45 0.20
C LYS A 272 -4.93 -10.55 -0.67
N THR A 273 -4.53 -9.43 -1.24
CA THR A 273 -3.33 -9.28 -2.05
C THR A 273 -2.50 -8.17 -1.45
N GLN A 274 -1.22 -8.42 -1.21
CA GLN A 274 -0.29 -7.40 -0.72
C GLN A 274 1.06 -7.57 -1.40
N VAL A 275 1.78 -6.46 -1.55
CA VAL A 275 3.17 -6.49 -2.00
C VAL A 275 4.05 -6.45 -0.75
N ALA A 276 4.81 -7.52 -0.52
CA ALA A 276 5.75 -7.64 0.60
C ALA A 276 7.17 -7.78 0.04
N GLY A 277 7.92 -6.68 0.06
CA GLY A 277 9.25 -6.63 -0.57
C GLY A 277 9.16 -6.79 -2.08
N ASP A 278 9.81 -7.84 -2.62
CA ASP A 278 9.90 -8.15 -4.05
C ASP A 278 8.85 -9.19 -4.53
N LYS A 279 7.89 -9.56 -3.67
CA LYS A 279 6.87 -10.58 -3.97
C LYS A 279 5.44 -10.03 -3.85
N LEU A 280 4.57 -10.51 -4.73
CA LEU A 280 3.12 -10.43 -4.53
C LEU A 280 2.68 -11.61 -3.67
N GLU A 281 2.23 -11.31 -2.45
CA GLU A 281 1.64 -12.28 -1.55
C GLU A 281 0.13 -12.31 -1.72
N ILE A 282 -0.42 -13.51 -1.88
CA ILE A 282 -1.87 -13.76 -1.92
C ILE A 282 -2.20 -14.61 -0.70
N SER A 283 -3.07 -14.10 0.15
CA SER A 283 -3.56 -14.80 1.34
C SER A 283 -5.09 -14.90 1.30
N ALA A 284 -5.62 -15.90 2.01
CA ALA A 284 -7.04 -16.14 2.12
C ALA A 284 -7.44 -16.09 3.59
N GLU A 285 -8.45 -15.30 3.90
CA GLU A 285 -9.09 -15.32 5.20
C GLU A 285 -10.01 -16.53 5.29
N THR A 286 -9.70 -17.42 6.24
CA THR A 286 -10.53 -18.58 6.53
C THR A 286 -11.33 -18.38 7.82
N ALA A 287 -12.51 -18.99 7.85
CA ALA A 287 -13.37 -19.06 9.00
C ALA A 287 -13.46 -20.49 9.53
N SER A 288 -13.67 -20.60 10.84
CA SER A 288 -14.13 -21.84 11.45
C SER A 288 -15.65 -21.82 11.53
N LEU A 289 -16.26 -23.00 11.46
CA LEU A 289 -17.69 -23.20 11.62
C LEU A 289 -17.94 -23.88 12.97
N PRO A 290 -17.97 -23.12 14.08
CA PRO A 290 -18.13 -23.71 15.39
C PRO A 290 -19.52 -24.31 15.58
N VAL A 291 -19.55 -25.41 16.33
CA VAL A 291 -20.78 -25.97 16.88
C VAL A 291 -20.94 -25.39 18.29
N ASN A 292 -21.61 -24.25 18.38
CA ASN A 292 -21.71 -23.49 19.62
C ASN A 292 -22.60 -24.19 20.66
N GLY A 293 -22.03 -24.47 21.85
CA GLY A 293 -22.80 -24.87 23.04
C GLY A 293 -23.35 -26.30 23.03
N GLY A 294 -22.81 -27.20 22.21
CA GLY A 294 -23.15 -28.63 22.24
C GLY A 294 -24.60 -28.97 21.84
N ASN A 295 -25.31 -28.03 21.21
CA ASN A 295 -26.69 -28.23 20.74
C ASN A 295 -26.78 -28.76 19.30
N GLY A 296 -25.63 -29.04 18.65
CA GLY A 296 -25.56 -29.60 17.31
C GLY A 296 -25.75 -28.59 16.17
N LYS A 297 -26.00 -27.32 16.46
CA LYS A 297 -26.20 -26.28 15.44
C LYS A 297 -24.86 -25.69 15.01
N ILE A 298 -24.62 -25.73 13.70
CA ILE A 298 -23.50 -25.01 13.07
C ILE A 298 -23.88 -23.53 12.93
N THR A 299 -22.98 -22.64 13.32
CA THR A 299 -23.15 -21.20 13.16
C THR A 299 -21.93 -20.59 12.50
N VAL A 300 -22.12 -19.48 11.79
CA VAL A 300 -21.02 -18.62 11.33
C VAL A 300 -20.75 -17.61 12.44
N ASN A 301 -19.47 -17.39 12.78
CA ASN A 301 -19.13 -16.35 13.73
C ASN A 301 -19.46 -14.97 13.15
N LYS A 302 -19.85 -14.04 14.01
CA LYS A 302 -20.13 -12.65 13.59
C LYS A 302 -18.87 -12.05 12.93
N GLY A 303 -18.97 -11.63 11.67
CA GLY A 303 -17.86 -11.07 10.90
C GLY A 303 -17.09 -12.07 10.05
N ASP A 304 -17.49 -13.34 10.05
CA ASP A 304 -16.96 -14.38 9.17
C ASP A 304 -17.88 -14.66 7.96
N ASP A 305 -18.94 -13.86 7.78
CA ASP A 305 -20.01 -14.05 6.79
C ASP A 305 -19.49 -14.22 5.35
N ASP A 306 -18.39 -13.53 5.00
CA ASP A 306 -17.77 -13.54 3.67
C ASP A 306 -16.46 -14.35 3.60
N LYS A 307 -16.06 -15.05 4.68
CA LYS A 307 -14.78 -15.79 4.74
C LYS A 307 -14.86 -17.18 4.11
N LEU A 308 -13.71 -17.73 3.72
CA LEU A 308 -13.62 -19.07 3.15
C LEU A 308 -13.59 -20.15 4.23
N VAL A 309 -14.00 -21.37 3.91
CA VAL A 309 -13.87 -22.53 4.80
C VAL A 309 -13.05 -23.61 4.11
N THR A 310 -12.19 -24.30 4.86
CA THR A 310 -11.41 -25.42 4.31
C THR A 310 -12.23 -26.71 4.30
N ALA A 311 -11.84 -27.67 3.45
CA ALA A 311 -12.44 -29.02 3.47
C ALA A 311 -12.37 -29.66 4.88
N LYS A 312 -11.29 -29.39 5.61
CA LYS A 312 -11.14 -29.79 7.01
C LYS A 312 -12.19 -29.13 7.91
N ASN A 313 -12.40 -27.81 7.80
CA ASN A 313 -13.41 -27.11 8.61
C ASN A 313 -14.82 -27.64 8.36
N ILE A 314 -15.17 -27.92 7.10
CA ILE A 314 -16.48 -28.49 6.75
C ILE A 314 -16.63 -29.88 7.37
N ALA A 315 -15.63 -30.75 7.21
CA ALA A 315 -15.68 -32.10 7.76
C ALA A 315 -15.78 -32.09 9.29
N GLU A 316 -15.02 -31.23 9.98
CA GLU A 316 -15.09 -31.06 11.43
C GLU A 316 -16.46 -30.54 11.88
N ALA A 317 -17.01 -29.54 11.20
CA ALA A 317 -18.32 -28.98 11.53
C ALA A 317 -19.45 -30.02 11.36
N ILE A 318 -19.43 -30.78 10.26
CA ILE A 318 -20.39 -31.87 10.03
C ILE A 318 -20.27 -32.91 11.15
N ASN A 319 -19.07 -33.42 11.41
CA ASN A 319 -18.84 -34.48 12.40
C ASN A 319 -19.12 -34.06 13.85
N GLN A 320 -19.16 -32.75 14.13
CA GLN A 320 -19.52 -32.21 15.44
C GLN A 320 -20.98 -31.73 15.52
N SER A 321 -21.65 -31.55 14.39
CA SER A 321 -23.08 -31.20 14.33
C SER A 321 -23.96 -32.34 14.78
N GLY A 322 -25.27 -32.09 14.89
CA GLY A 322 -26.23 -33.14 15.23
C GLY A 322 -27.58 -32.59 15.68
N TRP A 323 -28.39 -33.48 16.24
CA TRP A 323 -29.65 -33.14 16.89
C TRP A 323 -29.72 -33.82 18.25
N LYS A 324 -30.47 -33.25 19.19
CA LYS A 324 -30.59 -33.79 20.55
C LYS A 324 -31.81 -34.67 20.69
N ILE A 325 -31.63 -35.80 21.38
CA ILE A 325 -32.73 -36.64 21.87
C ILE A 325 -32.81 -36.53 23.39
N LYS A 326 -34.02 -36.50 23.93
CA LYS A 326 -34.33 -36.45 25.36
C LYS A 326 -35.53 -37.35 25.65
N ALA A 327 -35.44 -38.17 26.69
CA ALA A 327 -36.59 -38.85 27.27
C ALA A 327 -37.18 -37.97 28.38
N ASP A 328 -38.49 -37.72 28.31
CA ASP A 328 -39.23 -36.97 29.32
C ASP A 328 -40.61 -37.59 29.58
N LYS A 329 -41.27 -37.20 30.67
CA LYS A 329 -42.56 -37.76 31.07
C LYS A 329 -43.52 -36.70 31.57
N ASP A 330 -44.79 -36.86 31.19
CA ASP A 330 -45.91 -36.13 31.78
C ASP A 330 -46.41 -36.82 33.07
N THR A 331 -47.44 -36.26 33.71
CA THR A 331 -48.03 -36.80 34.94
C THR A 331 -48.50 -38.25 34.74
N GLY A 332 -47.91 -39.18 35.51
CA GLY A 332 -48.23 -40.62 35.44
C GLY A 332 -47.30 -41.45 34.54
N GLY A 333 -46.42 -40.81 33.75
CA GLY A 333 -45.40 -41.51 32.97
C GLY A 333 -44.27 -42.10 33.85
N VAL A 334 -43.61 -43.14 33.34
CA VAL A 334 -42.46 -43.79 33.98
C VAL A 334 -41.30 -43.79 32.99
N ILE A 335 -40.14 -43.31 33.44
CA ILE A 335 -38.86 -43.48 32.75
C ILE A 335 -38.02 -44.35 33.67
N GLU A 336 -37.53 -45.47 33.15
CA GLU A 336 -36.67 -46.38 33.90
C GLU A 336 -35.20 -45.93 33.80
N GLY A 337 -34.48 -45.97 34.92
CA GLY A 337 -33.07 -45.58 35.01
C GLY A 337 -32.83 -44.07 35.04
N ASN A 338 -31.58 -43.66 34.80
CA ASN A 338 -31.10 -42.29 35.02
C ASN A 338 -31.28 -41.37 33.79
N ALA A 339 -32.16 -41.74 32.86
CA ALA A 339 -32.30 -41.08 31.56
C ALA A 339 -33.24 -39.87 31.56
N GLN A 340 -34.01 -39.65 32.64
CA GLN A 340 -34.97 -38.55 32.69
C GLN A 340 -34.26 -37.20 32.60
N GLY A 341 -34.66 -36.38 31.64
CA GLY A 341 -34.13 -35.02 31.52
C GLY A 341 -32.79 -34.93 30.75
N THR A 342 -32.11 -36.05 30.51
CA THR A 342 -30.79 -36.09 29.90
C THR A 342 -30.88 -35.87 28.39
N GLU A 343 -30.27 -34.80 27.91
CA GLU A 343 -30.11 -34.54 26.47
C GLU A 343 -28.84 -35.23 25.95
N THR A 344 -28.99 -36.03 24.89
CA THR A 344 -27.85 -36.65 24.19
C THR A 344 -27.79 -36.10 22.78
N LEU A 345 -26.63 -35.59 22.36
CA LEU A 345 -26.39 -35.15 20.99
C LEU A 345 -26.09 -36.36 20.12
N ILE A 346 -26.91 -36.57 19.09
CA ILE A 346 -26.72 -37.59 18.06
C ILE A 346 -26.00 -36.95 16.88
N LYS A 347 -24.75 -37.39 16.63
CA LYS A 347 -23.90 -36.89 15.55
C LYS A 347 -24.13 -37.66 14.25
N PRO A 348 -23.74 -37.10 13.09
CA PRO A 348 -23.71 -37.85 11.84
C PRO A 348 -22.89 -39.14 11.97
N GLY A 349 -23.52 -40.27 11.62
CA GLY A 349 -22.95 -41.61 11.76
C GLY A 349 -23.38 -42.38 13.01
N ASP A 350 -23.96 -41.70 14.01
CA ASP A 350 -24.48 -42.38 15.20
C ASP A 350 -25.75 -43.18 14.88
N MET A 351 -25.88 -44.35 15.53
CA MET A 351 -27.06 -45.22 15.41
C MET A 351 -28.01 -44.99 16.59
N VAL A 352 -29.25 -44.56 16.31
CA VAL A 352 -30.33 -44.50 17.30
C VAL A 352 -31.13 -45.80 17.26
N THR A 353 -31.25 -46.48 18.39
CA THR A 353 -32.04 -47.71 18.50
C THR A 353 -33.29 -47.48 19.33
N LEU A 354 -34.46 -47.72 18.75
CA LEU A 354 -35.75 -47.68 19.44
C LEU A 354 -36.16 -49.12 19.78
N LYS A 355 -36.12 -49.48 21.07
CA LYS A 355 -36.40 -50.85 21.53
C LYS A 355 -37.85 -50.96 22.02
N ALA A 356 -38.54 -52.02 21.58
CA ALA A 356 -39.85 -52.37 22.13
C ALA A 356 -39.65 -53.12 23.46
N GLY A 357 -40.20 -52.57 24.55
CA GLY A 357 -40.24 -53.24 25.86
C GLY A 357 -41.29 -54.35 25.93
N LYS A 358 -41.49 -54.93 27.12
CA LYS A 358 -42.56 -55.91 27.35
C LYS A 358 -43.94 -55.33 27.00
N ASN A 359 -44.77 -56.11 26.33
CA ASN A 359 -46.12 -55.75 25.85
C ASN A 359 -46.19 -54.67 24.75
N LEU A 360 -45.05 -54.16 24.26
CA LEU A 360 -45.00 -53.20 23.17
C LEU A 360 -44.40 -53.85 21.92
N SER A 361 -44.81 -53.33 20.76
CA SER A 361 -44.22 -53.63 19.46
C SER A 361 -43.80 -52.33 18.77
N VAL A 362 -42.71 -52.39 18.02
CA VAL A 362 -42.23 -51.28 17.18
C VAL A 362 -42.01 -51.81 15.78
N LYS A 363 -42.68 -51.22 14.79
CA LYS A 363 -42.50 -51.50 13.37
C LYS A 363 -41.84 -50.30 12.71
N GLN A 364 -40.74 -50.52 12.00
CA GLN A 364 -40.08 -49.50 11.19
C GLN A 364 -40.27 -49.82 9.70
N SER A 365 -40.69 -48.83 8.92
CA SER A 365 -40.72 -48.93 7.45
C SER A 365 -40.51 -47.56 6.84
N ASN A 366 -39.53 -47.42 5.94
CA ASN A 366 -39.22 -46.16 5.22
C ASN A 366 -39.09 -44.90 6.09
N GLY A 367 -38.63 -45.04 7.33
CA GLY A 367 -38.47 -43.93 8.28
C GLY A 367 -39.67 -43.72 9.22
N ASP A 368 -40.81 -44.35 8.96
CA ASP A 368 -41.96 -44.34 9.85
C ASP A 368 -41.80 -45.39 10.95
N PHE A 369 -42.01 -44.98 12.19
CA PHE A 369 -42.06 -45.86 13.35
C PHE A 369 -43.48 -45.92 13.89
N THR A 370 -44.07 -47.12 13.88
CA THR A 370 -45.38 -47.38 14.49
C THR A 370 -45.20 -48.12 15.80
N PHE A 371 -45.74 -47.56 16.88
CA PHE A 371 -45.79 -48.18 18.20
C PHE A 371 -47.18 -48.75 18.44
N SER A 372 -47.26 -49.99 18.95
CA SER A 372 -48.54 -50.63 19.24
C SER A 372 -48.42 -51.57 20.45
N VAL A 373 -49.52 -51.77 21.17
CA VAL A 373 -49.61 -52.86 22.16
C VAL A 373 -49.68 -54.17 21.39
N ILE A 374 -49.00 -55.21 21.90
CA ILE A 374 -49.08 -56.55 21.31
C ILE A 374 -50.49 -57.14 21.47
N ASP A 375 -50.87 -58.09 20.61
CA ASP A 375 -52.22 -58.69 20.60
C ASP A 375 -52.62 -59.34 21.94
N THR A 376 -51.65 -59.92 22.67
CA THR A 376 -51.88 -60.62 23.94
C THR A 376 -50.96 -60.07 25.04
N PRO A 377 -51.25 -58.88 25.60
CA PRO A 377 -50.38 -58.29 26.61
C PRO A 377 -50.48 -59.06 27.94
N SER A 378 -49.35 -59.20 28.63
CA SER A 378 -49.27 -59.87 29.93
C SER A 378 -48.93 -58.88 31.04
N PHE A 379 -49.87 -58.69 31.96
CA PHE A 379 -49.73 -57.82 33.13
C PHE A 379 -49.76 -58.64 34.42
N SER A 380 -48.92 -58.27 35.39
CA SER A 380 -48.98 -58.86 36.74
C SER A 380 -50.22 -58.38 37.50
N SER A 381 -50.60 -57.12 37.29
CA SER A 381 -51.85 -56.54 37.77
C SER A 381 -52.30 -55.41 36.85
N VAL A 382 -53.60 -55.15 36.82
CA VAL A 382 -54.19 -53.99 36.13
C VAL A 382 -54.98 -53.20 37.14
N GLN A 383 -54.67 -51.91 37.26
CA GLN A 383 -55.43 -51.01 38.11
C GLN A 383 -56.46 -50.25 37.27
N LEU A 384 -57.73 -50.42 37.63
CA LEU A 384 -58.84 -49.66 37.06
C LEU A 384 -59.09 -48.46 37.97
N ASN A 385 -58.93 -47.26 37.42
CA ASN A 385 -59.17 -46.03 38.17
C ASN A 385 -60.67 -45.87 38.43
N GLY A 386 -61.05 -45.83 39.72
CA GLY A 386 -62.42 -45.55 40.11
C GLY A 386 -62.71 -44.06 40.10
N ASN A 387 -63.95 -43.68 39.77
CA ASN A 387 -64.36 -42.28 39.84
C ASN A 387 -64.83 -41.95 41.28
N GLY A 388 -64.27 -40.91 41.91
CA GLY A 388 -64.68 -40.44 43.24
C GLY A 388 -63.97 -41.09 44.45
N LYS A 389 -64.66 -41.18 45.59
CA LYS A 389 -64.08 -41.60 46.90
C LYS A 389 -63.85 -43.11 47.06
N ASN A 390 -64.26 -43.92 46.08
CA ASN A 390 -64.29 -45.38 46.19
C ASN A 390 -62.94 -46.05 45.82
N GLY A 391 -61.93 -45.25 45.50
CA GLY A 391 -60.58 -45.73 45.20
C GLY A 391 -60.51 -46.55 43.91
N ASN A 392 -59.32 -47.08 43.63
CA ASN A 392 -59.07 -47.89 42.45
C ASN A 392 -59.40 -49.36 42.70
N VAL A 393 -59.77 -50.10 41.66
CA VAL A 393 -59.91 -51.57 41.72
C VAL A 393 -58.69 -52.20 41.06
N THR A 394 -58.03 -53.12 41.75
CA THR A 394 -56.91 -53.87 41.17
C THR A 394 -57.38 -55.26 40.78
N LEU A 395 -57.11 -55.64 39.52
CA LEU A 395 -57.25 -56.99 39.01
C LEU A 395 -55.89 -57.67 39.05
N SER A 396 -55.79 -58.80 39.74
CA SER A 396 -54.62 -59.67 39.70
C SER A 396 -55.02 -61.14 39.57
N SER A 397 -54.12 -61.94 39.00
CA SER A 397 -54.27 -63.40 38.90
C SER A 397 -53.15 -64.07 39.69
N GLU A 398 -53.42 -64.41 40.95
CA GLU A 398 -52.48 -65.19 41.77
C GLU A 398 -53.04 -66.61 41.97
N GLY A 399 -52.22 -67.63 41.69
CA GLY A 399 -52.63 -69.03 41.86
C GLY A 399 -53.88 -69.43 41.06
N ASN A 400 -54.04 -68.90 39.84
CA ASN A 400 -55.24 -69.07 38.99
C ASN A 400 -56.54 -68.49 39.58
N LYS A 401 -56.45 -67.60 40.57
CA LYS A 401 -57.61 -66.91 41.15
C LYS A 401 -57.65 -65.46 40.69
N LEU A 402 -58.78 -65.04 40.12
CA LEU A 402 -59.06 -63.62 39.93
C LEU A 402 -59.26 -62.97 41.30
N THR A 403 -58.34 -62.09 41.66
CA THR A 403 -58.42 -61.31 42.89
C THR A 403 -58.82 -59.89 42.53
N LEU A 404 -59.90 -59.43 43.17
CA LEU A 404 -60.43 -58.08 43.06
C LEU A 404 -60.22 -57.41 44.42
N SER A 405 -59.39 -56.38 44.47
CA SER A 405 -59.17 -55.61 45.69
C SER A 405 -59.54 -54.14 45.47
N GLY A 406 -60.34 -53.60 46.39
CA GLY A 406 -60.68 -52.18 46.45
C GLY A 406 -59.61 -51.40 47.19
N GLY A 407 -59.17 -50.29 46.60
CA GLY A 407 -58.11 -49.46 47.15
C GLY A 407 -58.61 -48.40 48.12
N ASN A 408 -58.73 -48.74 49.42
CA ASN A 408 -58.49 -47.79 50.51
C ASN A 408 -58.51 -48.47 51.89
N GLY A 409 -57.33 -48.55 52.52
CA GLY A 409 -57.17 -48.70 53.97
C GLY A 409 -57.53 -50.06 54.56
N ALA A 410 -56.82 -50.44 55.62
CA ALA A 410 -56.99 -51.71 56.32
C ALA A 410 -58.43 -51.95 56.80
N GLY A 411 -59.02 -53.06 56.35
CA GLY A 411 -60.18 -53.69 56.97
C GLY A 411 -61.53 -53.20 56.49
N GLN A 412 -62.32 -54.15 55.96
CA GLN A 412 -63.80 -54.11 55.90
C GLN A 412 -64.50 -53.42 54.70
N ASN A 413 -63.96 -53.42 53.47
CA ASN A 413 -64.80 -53.18 52.28
C ASN A 413 -64.42 -54.13 51.13
N GLY A 414 -65.18 -55.21 50.96
CA GLY A 414 -65.08 -56.08 49.78
C GLY A 414 -65.46 -55.35 48.49
N VAL A 415 -64.97 -55.83 47.35
CA VAL A 415 -65.41 -55.31 46.05
C VAL A 415 -66.86 -55.73 45.82
N VAL A 416 -67.77 -54.77 45.68
CA VAL A 416 -69.16 -55.05 45.30
C VAL A 416 -69.17 -55.45 43.83
N ILE A 417 -69.41 -56.73 43.57
CA ILE A 417 -69.68 -57.21 42.22
C ILE A 417 -71.18 -56.99 41.98
N SER A 418 -71.52 -55.93 41.25
CA SER A 418 -72.90 -55.65 40.84
C SER A 418 -73.23 -56.37 39.54
N GLY A 419 -74.52 -56.67 39.33
CA GLY A 419 -74.97 -57.36 38.11
C GLY A 419 -74.65 -58.85 38.06
N VAL A 420 -74.38 -59.50 39.20
CA VAL A 420 -74.28 -60.97 39.28
C VAL A 420 -75.66 -61.55 38.97
N ALA A 421 -75.81 -62.08 37.76
CA ALA A 421 -77.00 -62.84 37.37
C ALA A 421 -77.10 -64.15 38.16
N SER A 422 -78.30 -64.73 38.26
CA SER A 422 -78.48 -66.03 38.92
C SER A 422 -77.58 -67.09 38.27
N GLY A 423 -76.73 -67.71 39.09
CA GLY A 423 -75.83 -68.78 38.66
C GLY A 423 -76.54 -70.13 38.49
N LEU A 424 -77.84 -70.19 38.78
CA LEU A 424 -78.63 -71.43 38.82
C LEU A 424 -79.11 -71.90 37.43
N ASN A 425 -78.95 -71.08 36.38
CA ASN A 425 -79.37 -71.42 35.01
C ASN A 425 -80.81 -71.95 34.92
N ASN A 426 -81.76 -71.29 35.61
CA ASN A 426 -83.18 -71.67 35.71
C ASN A 426 -83.45 -73.01 36.41
N LYS A 427 -82.49 -73.59 37.14
CA LYS A 427 -82.72 -74.74 38.02
C LYS A 427 -83.18 -74.29 39.41
N ASP A 428 -84.01 -75.09 40.05
CA ASP A 428 -84.40 -74.90 41.45
C ASP A 428 -83.28 -75.30 42.41
N LEU A 429 -83.09 -74.50 43.46
CA LEU A 429 -82.03 -74.72 44.45
C LEU A 429 -82.13 -76.09 45.15
N ALA A 430 -83.36 -76.55 45.44
CA ALA A 430 -83.60 -77.83 46.10
C ALA A 430 -83.25 -79.05 45.22
N GLY A 431 -83.12 -78.87 43.91
CA GLY A 431 -82.87 -79.94 42.94
C GLY A 431 -81.39 -80.10 42.54
N LEU A 432 -80.50 -79.22 42.99
CA LEU A 432 -79.09 -79.25 42.61
C LEU A 432 -78.33 -80.40 43.27
N LYS A 433 -77.41 -81.00 42.50
CA LYS A 433 -76.48 -82.04 42.94
C LYS A 433 -75.09 -81.44 43.12
N ALA A 434 -74.27 -82.06 43.98
CA ALA A 434 -72.96 -81.53 44.36
C ALA A 434 -71.97 -81.36 43.19
N ASP A 435 -72.17 -82.05 42.08
CA ASP A 435 -71.32 -82.04 40.89
C ASP A 435 -71.86 -81.19 39.72
N ASP A 436 -73.07 -80.62 39.85
CA ASP A 436 -73.63 -79.69 38.88
C ASP A 436 -72.65 -78.51 38.66
N ALA A 437 -72.45 -78.10 37.40
CA ALA A 437 -71.53 -77.00 37.07
C ALA A 437 -71.96 -75.70 37.78
N GLU A 438 -73.26 -75.52 37.99
CA GLU A 438 -73.85 -74.40 38.73
C GLU A 438 -73.37 -74.31 40.18
N MET A 439 -72.94 -75.41 40.81
CA MET A 439 -72.38 -75.41 42.17
C MET A 439 -71.06 -74.65 42.29
N LYS A 440 -70.42 -74.32 41.17
CA LYS A 440 -69.17 -73.54 41.10
C LYS A 440 -69.41 -72.08 40.70
N ASN A 441 -70.65 -71.71 40.37
CA ASN A 441 -71.01 -70.36 40.01
C ASN A 441 -71.16 -69.49 41.27
N ALA A 442 -70.99 -68.18 41.12
CA ALA A 442 -71.36 -67.24 42.16
C ALA A 442 -72.89 -67.19 42.32
N ALA A 443 -73.39 -67.25 43.55
CA ALA A 443 -74.81 -67.06 43.83
C ALA A 443 -75.15 -65.56 43.83
N SER A 444 -76.27 -65.19 43.21
CA SER A 444 -76.83 -63.85 43.32
C SER A 444 -77.54 -63.66 44.66
N VAL A 445 -77.74 -62.40 45.08
CA VAL A 445 -78.51 -62.10 46.32
C VAL A 445 -79.95 -62.62 46.21
N ALA A 446 -80.51 -62.65 45.00
CA ALA A 446 -81.82 -63.22 44.74
C ALA A 446 -81.87 -64.74 45.01
N ASP A 447 -80.82 -65.47 44.66
CA ASP A 447 -80.71 -66.92 44.93
C ASP A 447 -80.69 -67.19 46.44
N LEU A 448 -79.91 -66.41 47.21
CA LEU A 448 -79.85 -66.55 48.67
C LEU A 448 -81.19 -66.20 49.35
N LYS A 449 -81.87 -65.15 48.88
CA LYS A 449 -83.19 -64.79 49.38
C LYS A 449 -84.18 -65.95 49.20
N THR A 450 -84.18 -66.55 48.02
CA THR A 450 -85.03 -67.71 47.71
C THR A 450 -84.76 -68.88 48.67
N ALA A 451 -83.48 -69.14 48.98
CA ALA A 451 -83.09 -70.18 49.94
C ALA A 451 -83.64 -69.92 51.36
N ILE A 452 -83.52 -68.67 51.85
CA ILE A 452 -83.94 -68.29 53.21
C ILE A 452 -85.46 -68.33 53.35
N ASP A 453 -86.18 -67.81 52.35
CA ASP A 453 -87.64 -67.84 52.34
C ASP A 453 -88.16 -69.29 52.40
N GLY A 454 -87.49 -70.23 51.73
CA GLY A 454 -87.78 -71.67 51.80
C GLY A 454 -87.72 -72.24 53.23
N VAL A 455 -86.70 -71.88 54.03
CA VAL A 455 -86.54 -72.35 55.42
C VAL A 455 -87.63 -71.79 56.34
N SER A 456 -87.91 -70.48 56.26
CA SER A 456 -88.87 -69.81 57.15
C SER A 456 -90.27 -70.41 57.02
N THR A 457 -90.67 -70.76 55.80
CA THR A 457 -92.00 -71.32 55.52
C THR A 457 -92.20 -72.68 56.19
N SER A 458 -91.15 -73.51 56.29
CA SER A 458 -91.21 -74.84 56.90
C SER A 458 -91.47 -74.87 58.42
N MET A 459 -91.34 -73.72 59.12
CA MET A 459 -91.40 -73.66 60.60
C MET A 459 -92.73 -73.13 61.16
N GLN A 460 -93.66 -72.62 60.35
CA GLN A 460 -94.95 -72.10 60.83
C GLN A 460 -95.96 -73.25 61.06
N GLY A 461 -96.22 -73.63 62.33
CA GLY A 461 -97.29 -74.59 62.68
C GLY A 461 -96.97 -75.63 63.79
N ALA A 462 -95.76 -75.62 64.37
CA ALA A 462 -95.37 -76.60 65.39
C ALA A 462 -95.90 -76.26 66.82
N GLY A 463 -96.49 -77.24 67.53
CA GLY A 463 -97.07 -77.13 68.90
C GLY A 463 -97.19 -78.47 69.64
N PHE A 464 -97.51 -78.47 70.96
CA PHE A 464 -97.76 -79.68 71.77
C PHE A 464 -99.16 -79.66 72.44
N ALA A 465 -99.69 -80.82 72.82
CA ALA A 465 -101.06 -80.94 73.35
C ALA A 465 -101.20 -81.96 74.48
N LEU A 466 -102.12 -81.72 75.42
CA LEU A 466 -102.48 -82.62 76.53
C LEU A 466 -103.98 -82.95 76.47
N LYS A 467 -104.36 -84.22 76.71
CA LYS A 467 -105.76 -84.69 76.70
C LYS A 467 -106.17 -85.26 78.05
N ASP A 468 -107.42 -85.03 78.45
CA ASP A 468 -108.01 -85.72 79.59
C ASP A 468 -108.53 -87.13 79.19
N SER A 469 -108.95 -87.91 80.19
CA SER A 469 -109.47 -89.28 79.99
C SER A 469 -110.82 -89.35 79.29
N LYS A 470 -111.51 -88.21 79.10
CA LYS A 470 -112.72 -88.09 78.28
C LYS A 470 -112.41 -87.58 76.86
N GLY A 471 -111.13 -87.40 76.53
CA GLY A 471 -110.64 -87.02 75.21
C GLY A 471 -110.65 -85.51 74.93
N GLN A 472 -110.93 -84.65 75.92
CA GLN A 472 -110.86 -83.21 75.72
C GLN A 472 -109.41 -82.74 75.72
N GLU A 473 -109.04 -81.98 74.69
CA GLU A 473 -107.67 -81.59 74.40
C GLU A 473 -107.43 -80.10 74.70
N VAL A 474 -106.29 -79.82 75.31
CA VAL A 474 -105.71 -78.47 75.41
C VAL A 474 -104.42 -78.46 74.59
N LYS A 475 -104.40 -77.66 73.53
CA LYS A 475 -103.22 -77.45 72.68
C LYS A 475 -102.54 -76.14 73.03
N GLN A 476 -101.21 -76.12 72.92
CA GLN A 476 -100.43 -74.91 73.09
C GLN A 476 -99.25 -74.86 72.12
N SER A 477 -99.01 -73.68 71.54
CA SER A 477 -97.85 -73.43 70.69
C SER A 477 -96.54 -73.65 71.48
N LEU A 478 -95.50 -74.12 70.79
CA LEU A 478 -94.17 -74.26 71.40
C LEU A 478 -93.75 -72.93 72.04
N GLY A 479 -93.37 -72.95 73.32
CA GLY A 479 -92.89 -71.78 74.07
C GLY A 479 -93.87 -71.15 75.08
N GLN A 480 -95.12 -71.63 75.19
CA GLN A 480 -96.09 -71.12 76.19
C GLN A 480 -96.49 -72.18 77.24
N ALA A 481 -96.83 -71.76 78.47
CA ALA A 481 -97.15 -72.66 79.60
C ALA A 481 -98.64 -73.07 79.69
N ILE A 482 -98.93 -74.22 80.31
CA ILE A 482 -100.28 -74.74 80.62
C ILE A 482 -100.43 -74.93 82.15
N LYS A 483 -101.61 -74.63 82.70
CA LYS A 483 -101.93 -74.78 84.14
C LYS A 483 -102.81 -76.01 84.40
N VAL A 484 -102.51 -76.79 85.44
CA VAL A 484 -103.24 -77.99 85.90
C VAL A 484 -103.62 -77.83 87.39
N SER A 485 -104.83 -78.21 87.81
CA SER A 485 -105.35 -78.05 89.20
C SER A 485 -106.15 -79.27 89.68
N GLY A 486 -106.02 -79.66 90.96
CA GLY A 486 -106.76 -80.75 91.64
C GLY A 486 -107.72 -80.27 92.75
N ASP A 487 -108.67 -81.11 93.18
CA ASP A 487 -109.64 -80.82 94.25
C ASP A 487 -109.12 -81.17 95.66
N SER A 488 -109.89 -80.95 96.72
CA SER A 488 -109.42 -81.00 98.12
C SER A 488 -108.80 -82.33 98.57
N ASN A 489 -109.04 -83.41 97.81
CA ASN A 489 -108.48 -84.75 98.06
C ASN A 489 -107.34 -85.10 97.09
N ILE A 490 -106.88 -84.17 96.24
CA ILE A 490 -105.78 -84.39 95.28
C ILE A 490 -104.79 -83.23 95.34
N THR A 491 -103.56 -83.53 95.72
CA THR A 491 -102.45 -82.57 95.67
C THR A 491 -101.70 -82.72 94.34
N THR A 492 -101.69 -81.66 93.53
CA THR A 492 -100.85 -81.58 92.32
C THR A 492 -99.61 -80.74 92.63
N THR A 493 -98.44 -81.37 92.61
CA THR A 493 -97.18 -80.71 92.91
C THR A 493 -96.26 -80.80 91.71
N ALA A 494 -95.79 -79.66 91.23
CA ALA A 494 -94.68 -79.64 90.31
C ALA A 494 -93.45 -80.17 91.04
N ILE A 495 -92.91 -81.28 90.57
CA ILE A 495 -91.66 -81.85 91.05
C ILE A 495 -90.58 -81.52 90.04
N THR A 496 -89.40 -81.19 90.54
CA THR A 496 -88.20 -81.20 89.72
C THR A 496 -87.25 -82.17 90.41
N ALA A 497 -87.09 -83.37 89.83
CA ALA A 497 -86.14 -84.36 90.31
C ALA A 497 -85.25 -84.74 89.13
N ASN A 498 -83.93 -84.64 89.30
CA ASN A 498 -82.93 -84.90 88.25
C ASN A 498 -83.09 -84.04 86.96
N GLY A 499 -83.50 -82.77 87.08
CA GLY A 499 -83.62 -81.84 85.95
C GLY A 499 -84.92 -81.98 85.14
N ASP A 500 -85.62 -83.10 85.30
CA ASP A 500 -86.94 -83.27 84.71
C ASP A 500 -87.99 -82.57 85.56
N LYS A 501 -88.66 -81.59 84.95
CA LYS A 501 -89.83 -80.92 85.52
C LYS A 501 -91.05 -81.79 85.22
N GLY A 502 -91.51 -82.50 86.24
CA GLY A 502 -92.72 -83.32 86.18
C GLY A 502 -93.85 -82.72 86.99
N LEU A 503 -95.08 -83.06 86.66
CA LEU A 503 -96.24 -82.83 87.53
C LEU A 503 -96.55 -84.16 88.24
N LYS A 504 -96.35 -84.20 89.55
CA LYS A 504 -96.78 -85.33 90.38
C LYS A 504 -98.19 -85.04 90.87
N ILE A 505 -99.10 -85.98 90.62
CA ILE A 505 -100.48 -85.93 91.07
C ILE A 505 -100.65 -87.07 92.08
N SER A 506 -101.07 -86.74 93.31
CA SER A 506 -101.26 -87.72 94.38
C SER A 506 -102.58 -87.47 95.11
N LEU A 507 -103.27 -88.57 95.43
CA LEU A 507 -104.47 -88.63 96.28
C LEU A 507 -104.08 -88.67 97.76
#